data_AF-A0A969R3K7-F1
#
_entry.id   AF-A0A969R3K7-F1
#
_cell.length_a   1.000
_cell.length_b   1.000
_cell.length_c   1.000
_cell.angle_alpha   90.00
_cell.angle_beta   90.00
_cell.angle_gamma   90.00
#
_symmetry.space_group_name_H-M   'P 1'
#
loop_
_entity.id
_entity.type
_entity.pdbx_description
1 polymer ?
#
loop_
_entity_poly.entity_id
_entity_poly.type
_entity_poly.pdbx_seq_one_letter_code
_entity_poly.pdbx_strand_id
1 'polypeptide(L)'
;MVNSRRRNGLIIYKRFHAEFAGPGAAVGSFFDLDCEWILPVGDLSLVDPKEQEDRQKAYLIRRQWIRLTQQLTDNPLPAQRAQMILNQFENYFGAEMVAQLPDHAFALLVGVLPQTVYEVRQNSSSLENKARN
;
A
#
# COMPACT_ATOMS: atom_id res chain seq x y z
N MET A 1 14.47 -5.47 -5.91
CA MET A 1 13.86 -4.85 -4.72
C MET A 1 13.40 -3.45 -5.06
N VAL A 2 12.41 -2.92 -4.32
CA VAL A 2 12.01 -1.51 -4.43
C VAL A 2 13.15 -0.62 -3.92
N ASN A 3 13.50 0.43 -4.65
CA ASN A 3 14.59 1.34 -4.28
C ASN A 3 14.32 2.02 -2.93
N SER A 4 15.16 1.75 -1.94
CA SER A 4 15.00 2.30 -0.58
C SER A 4 15.27 3.80 -0.47
N ARG A 5 15.89 4.42 -1.49
CA ARG A 5 16.24 5.85 -1.50
C ARG A 5 15.16 6.73 -2.13
N ARG A 6 14.03 6.15 -2.53
CA ARG A 6 12.92 6.88 -3.15
C ARG A 6 11.63 6.65 -2.39
N ARG A 7 10.71 7.59 -2.56
CA ARG A 7 9.35 7.52 -2.01
C ARG A 7 8.47 6.79 -3.02
N ASN A 8 8.64 5.48 -3.06
CA ASN A 8 8.00 4.63 -4.07
C ASN A 8 7.62 3.26 -3.51
N GLY A 9 6.77 2.56 -4.25
CA GLY A 9 6.37 1.21 -3.92
C GLY A 9 5.60 0.54 -5.05
N LEU A 10 5.20 -0.69 -4.79
CA LEU A 10 4.36 -1.49 -5.67
C LEU A 10 3.19 -2.03 -4.87
N ILE A 11 1.98 -1.84 -5.38
CA ILE A 11 0.83 -2.66 -5.00
C ILE A 11 0.82 -3.85 -5.97
N ILE A 12 0.83 -5.06 -5.40
CA ILE A 12 0.90 -6.32 -6.13
C ILE A 12 -0.47 -6.98 -5.97
N TYR A 13 -1.20 -7.10 -7.06
CA TYR A 13 -2.49 -7.75 -7.09
C TYR A 13 -2.31 -9.26 -7.19
N LYS A 14 -2.93 -9.96 -6.25
CA LYS A 14 -3.09 -11.41 -6.26
C LYS A 14 -4.57 -11.72 -6.46
N ARG A 15 -4.88 -12.98 -6.67
CA ARG A 15 -6.24 -13.43 -7.02
C ARG A 15 -7.35 -12.91 -6.10
N PHE A 16 -7.10 -12.77 -4.80
CA PHE A 16 -8.12 -12.43 -3.81
C PHE A 16 -7.76 -11.24 -2.91
N HIS A 17 -6.54 -10.72 -3.01
CA HIS A 17 -6.05 -9.63 -2.17
C HIS A 17 -4.95 -8.87 -2.89
N ALA A 18 -4.52 -7.75 -2.32
CA ALA A 18 -3.32 -7.06 -2.74
C ALA A 18 -2.30 -7.02 -1.61
N GLU A 19 -1.05 -6.87 -1.97
CA GLU A 19 0.05 -6.66 -1.04
C GLU A 19 0.79 -5.39 -1.41
N PHE A 20 1.31 -4.66 -0.42
CA PHE A 20 2.15 -3.51 -0.67
C PHE A 20 3.63 -3.85 -0.43
N ALA A 21 4.48 -3.52 -1.38
CA ALA A 21 5.93 -3.56 -1.27
C ALA A 21 6.45 -2.13 -1.31
N GLY A 22 6.76 -1.58 -0.13
CA GLY A 22 7.34 -0.24 0.00
C GLY A 22 8.86 -0.21 -0.21
N PRO A 23 9.50 0.94 0.02
CA PRO A 23 10.92 1.14 -0.22
C PRO A 23 11.78 0.10 0.50
N GLY A 24 12.75 -0.47 -0.22
CA GLY A 24 13.62 -1.53 0.28
C GLY A 24 13.00 -2.92 0.30
N ALA A 25 11.69 -3.07 0.07
CA ALA A 25 11.05 -4.39 0.07
C ALA A 25 11.50 -5.24 -1.12
N ALA A 26 11.64 -6.54 -0.88
CA ALA A 26 11.79 -7.52 -1.95
C ALA A 26 10.49 -7.62 -2.78
N VAL A 27 10.65 -7.78 -4.09
CA VAL A 27 9.59 -7.98 -5.08
C VAL A 27 10.09 -8.94 -6.15
N GLY A 28 9.19 -9.73 -6.73
CA GLY A 28 9.45 -10.78 -7.71
C GLY A 28 9.92 -12.10 -7.09
N SER A 29 10.43 -13.00 -7.94
CA SER A 29 10.86 -14.35 -7.54
C SER A 29 9.72 -15.14 -6.87
N PHE A 30 10.05 -16.03 -5.93
CA PHE A 30 9.10 -16.92 -5.26
C PHE A 30 8.01 -16.21 -4.42
N PHE A 31 8.14 -14.91 -4.13
CA PHE A 31 7.18 -14.17 -3.31
C PHE A 31 5.90 -13.79 -4.05
N ASP A 32 6.02 -13.53 -5.35
CA ASP A 32 4.99 -12.91 -6.16
C ASP A 32 4.66 -13.77 -7.40
N LEU A 33 4.80 -15.10 -7.29
CA LEU A 33 4.48 -16.06 -8.37
C LEU A 33 3.00 -16.04 -8.79
N ASP A 34 2.13 -15.66 -7.86
CA ASP A 34 0.69 -15.51 -8.02
C ASP A 34 0.28 -14.05 -8.30
N CYS A 35 1.24 -13.20 -8.67
CA CYS A 35 0.97 -11.85 -9.12
C CYS A 35 0.19 -11.87 -10.45
N GLU A 36 -1.00 -11.29 -10.44
CA GLU A 36 -1.82 -11.11 -11.63
C GLU A 36 -1.56 -9.75 -12.28
N TRP A 37 -1.37 -8.71 -11.46
CA TRP A 37 -1.14 -7.34 -11.91
C TRP A 37 -0.31 -6.54 -10.91
N ILE A 38 0.28 -5.43 -11.37
CA ILE A 38 1.00 -4.48 -10.52
C ILE A 38 0.47 -3.06 -10.70
N LEU A 39 0.45 -2.30 -9.62
CA LEU A 39 0.21 -0.86 -9.62
C LEU A 39 1.41 -0.14 -8.98
N PRO A 40 2.19 0.62 -9.78
CA PRO A 40 3.22 1.50 -9.26
C PRO A 40 2.64 2.56 -8.34
N VAL A 41 3.35 2.86 -7.24
CA VAL A 41 3.03 3.96 -6.33
C VAL A 41 4.25 4.87 -6.22
N GLY A 42 4.06 6.17 -6.48
CA GLY A 42 5.15 7.15 -6.54
C GLY A 42 6.07 6.96 -7.75
N ASP A 43 7.29 7.46 -7.64
CA ASP A 43 8.31 7.35 -8.68
C ASP A 43 9.00 5.98 -8.61
N LEU A 44 8.35 4.97 -9.21
CA LEU A 44 8.79 3.59 -9.13
C LEU A 44 10.22 3.41 -9.67
N SER A 45 11.13 3.04 -8.77
CA SER A 45 12.47 2.59 -9.07
C SER A 45 12.70 1.21 -8.46
N LEU A 46 13.14 0.26 -9.27
CA LEU A 46 13.58 -1.06 -8.85
C LEU A 46 15.10 -1.17 -8.97
N VAL A 47 15.72 -1.81 -8.00
CA VAL A 47 17.17 -2.04 -7.97
C VAL A 47 17.47 -3.50 -7.66
N ASP A 48 18.59 -3.98 -8.18
CA ASP A 48 19.09 -5.33 -7.96
C ASP A 48 19.98 -5.37 -6.70
N PRO A 49 19.61 -6.12 -5.64
CA PRO A 49 20.43 -6.23 -4.43
C PRO A 49 21.69 -7.05 -4.69
N LYS A 50 22.86 -6.42 -4.53
CA LYS A 50 24.16 -7.03 -4.84
C LYS A 50 24.58 -8.03 -3.78
N GLU A 51 24.52 -7.63 -2.52
CA GLU A 51 24.99 -8.45 -1.41
C GLU A 51 23.89 -9.32 -0.80
N GLN A 52 24.31 -10.42 -0.16
CA GLN A 52 23.38 -11.31 0.56
C GLN A 52 22.65 -10.58 1.69
N GLU A 53 23.35 -9.68 2.37
CA GLU A 53 22.78 -8.88 3.46
C GLU A 53 21.65 -7.96 2.95
N ASP A 54 21.82 -7.35 1.77
CA ASP A 54 20.78 -6.52 1.14
C ASP A 54 19.52 -7.34 0.83
N ARG A 55 19.69 -8.56 0.33
CA ARG A 55 18.57 -9.48 0.08
C ARG A 55 17.83 -9.82 1.37
N GLN A 56 18.56 -10.16 2.43
CA GLN A 56 17.98 -10.48 3.74
C GLN A 56 17.20 -9.29 4.32
N LYS A 57 17.78 -8.08 4.26
CA LYS A 57 17.10 -6.84 4.66
C LYS A 57 15.82 -6.62 3.86
N ALA A 58 15.86 -6.81 2.54
CA ALA A 58 14.69 -6.66 1.68
C ALA A 58 13.56 -7.64 2.02
N TYR A 59 13.90 -8.87 2.40
CA TYR A 59 12.92 -9.86 2.87
C TYR A 59 12.28 -9.47 4.21
N LEU A 60 13.09 -8.95 5.16
CA LEU A 60 12.59 -8.47 6.44
C LEU A 60 11.63 -7.29 6.27
N ILE A 61 11.96 -6.35 5.39
CA ILE A 61 11.09 -5.20 5.07
C ILE A 61 9.80 -5.68 4.41
N ARG A 62 9.87 -6.61 3.46
CA ARG A 62 8.68 -7.20 2.83
C ARG A 62 7.74 -7.83 3.87
N ARG A 63 8.29 -8.54 4.86
CA ARG A 63 7.53 -9.11 5.98
C ARG A 63 6.89 -8.04 6.87
N GLN A 64 7.55 -6.90 7.08
CA GLN A 64 6.98 -5.80 7.87
C GLN A 64 5.73 -5.22 7.20
N TRP A 65 5.75 -5.04 5.88
CA TRP A 65 4.59 -4.58 5.13
C TRP A 65 3.40 -5.54 5.22
N ILE A 66 3.65 -6.85 5.09
CA ILE A 66 2.62 -7.89 5.26
C ILE A 66 2.03 -7.85 6.68
N ARG A 67 2.87 -7.66 7.70
CA ARG A 67 2.39 -7.53 9.10
C ARG A 67 1.55 -6.26 9.31
N LEU A 68 1.92 -5.15 8.68
CA LEU A 68 1.14 -3.91 8.76
C LEU A 68 -0.25 -4.14 8.18
N THR A 69 -0.37 -4.70 6.97
CA THR A 69 -1.68 -4.98 6.37
C THR A 69 -2.48 -5.96 7.21
N GLN A 70 -1.86 -7.00 7.79
CA GLN A 70 -2.53 -7.92 8.71
C GLN A 70 -3.12 -7.18 9.93
N GLN A 71 -2.33 -6.34 10.60
CA GLN A 71 -2.77 -5.56 11.76
C GLN A 71 -3.94 -4.64 11.42
N LEU A 72 -3.95 -4.06 10.23
CA LEU A 72 -5.08 -3.27 9.76
C LEU A 72 -6.31 -4.16 9.53
N THR A 73 -6.14 -5.34 8.92
CA THR A 73 -7.25 -6.26 8.65
C THR A 73 -7.89 -6.83 9.91
N ASP A 74 -7.15 -6.91 11.02
CA ASP A 74 -7.64 -7.39 12.32
C ASP A 74 -8.65 -6.43 12.98
N ASN A 75 -8.72 -5.16 12.54
CA ASN A 75 -9.75 -4.24 13.00
C ASN A 75 -11.13 -4.69 12.46
N PRO A 76 -12.13 -4.93 13.33
CA PRO A 76 -13.43 -5.45 12.91
C PRO A 76 -14.27 -4.45 12.09
N LEU A 77 -13.92 -3.16 12.08
CA LEU A 77 -14.72 -2.10 11.45
C LEU A 77 -14.18 -1.76 10.04
N PRO A 78 -14.89 -2.10 8.95
CA PRO A 78 -14.41 -1.91 7.58
C PRO A 78 -13.99 -0.47 7.24
N ALA A 79 -14.80 0.52 7.65
CA ALA A 79 -14.49 1.93 7.41
C ALA A 79 -13.21 2.38 8.12
N GLN A 80 -12.93 1.86 9.32
CA GLN A 80 -11.70 2.16 10.04
C GLN A 80 -10.49 1.54 9.35
N ARG A 81 -10.59 0.30 8.85
CA ARG A 81 -9.52 -0.33 8.05
C ARG A 81 -9.15 0.52 6.84
N ALA A 82 -10.16 0.95 6.08
CA ALA A 82 -10.00 1.80 4.91
C ALA A 82 -9.36 3.16 5.28
N GLN A 83 -9.86 3.83 6.33
CA GLN A 83 -9.29 5.09 6.80
C GLN A 83 -7.83 4.94 7.23
N MET A 84 -7.51 3.88 7.98
CA MET A 84 -6.15 3.65 8.47
C MET A 84 -5.17 3.44 7.32
N ILE A 85 -5.50 2.60 6.31
CA ILE A 85 -4.60 2.39 5.17
C ILE A 85 -4.44 3.65 4.32
N LEU A 86 -5.52 4.41 4.10
CA LEU A 86 -5.46 5.70 3.40
C LEU A 86 -4.54 6.66 4.15
N ASN A 87 -4.73 6.85 5.46
CA ASN A 87 -3.88 7.73 6.26
C ASN A 87 -2.39 7.31 6.22
N GLN A 88 -2.09 6.01 6.28
CA GLN A 88 -0.71 5.53 6.17
C GLN A 88 -0.10 5.90 4.81
N PHE A 89 -0.85 5.71 3.73
CA PHE A 89 -0.39 6.06 2.39
C PHE A 89 -0.30 7.58 2.21
N GLU A 90 -1.23 8.37 2.72
CA GLU A 90 -1.23 9.84 2.59
C GLU A 90 -0.08 10.46 3.37
N ASN A 91 0.19 9.99 4.59
CA ASN A 91 1.32 10.43 5.38
C ASN A 91 2.66 10.14 4.67
N TYR A 92 2.74 9.03 3.96
CA TYR A 92 3.96 8.62 3.28
C TYR A 92 4.11 9.25 1.89
N PHE A 93 3.08 9.17 1.04
CA PHE A 93 3.11 9.57 -0.38
C PHE A 93 2.53 10.96 -0.66
N GLY A 94 1.78 11.54 0.28
CA GLY A 94 1.02 12.77 0.12
C GLY A 94 -0.40 12.53 -0.41
N ALA A 95 -1.36 13.33 0.10
CA ALA A 95 -2.78 13.19 -0.22
C ALA A 95 -3.10 13.29 -1.72
N GLU A 96 -2.46 14.23 -2.44
CA GLU A 96 -2.68 14.42 -3.88
C GLU A 96 -2.34 13.16 -4.68
N MET A 97 -1.22 12.51 -4.37
CA MET A 97 -0.81 11.27 -5.04
C MET A 97 -1.76 10.13 -4.71
N VAL A 98 -2.14 10.00 -3.44
CA VAL A 98 -3.04 8.93 -2.98
C VAL A 98 -4.42 9.07 -3.59
N ALA A 99 -4.92 10.29 -3.79
CA ALA A 99 -6.19 10.55 -4.45
C ALA A 99 -6.25 9.96 -5.87
N GLN A 100 -5.12 9.88 -6.58
CA GLN A 100 -5.03 9.30 -7.92
C GLN A 100 -4.99 7.77 -7.93
N LEU A 101 -4.72 7.13 -6.78
CA LEU A 101 -4.72 5.68 -6.68
C LEU A 101 -6.16 5.16 -6.59
N PRO A 102 -6.48 4.04 -7.26
CA PRO A 102 -7.84 3.55 -7.37
C PRO A 102 -8.30 2.90 -6.07
N ASP A 103 -9.59 3.07 -5.76
CA ASP A 103 -10.19 2.57 -4.51
C ASP A 103 -10.07 1.05 -4.34
N HIS A 104 -10.16 0.30 -5.44
CA HIS A 104 -10.01 -1.16 -5.40
C HIS A 104 -8.63 -1.62 -4.92
N ALA A 105 -7.57 -0.82 -5.13
CA ALA A 105 -6.24 -1.13 -4.63
C ALA A 105 -6.22 -1.17 -3.10
N PHE A 106 -6.75 -0.12 -2.46
CA PHE A 106 -6.87 -0.06 -1.00
C PHE A 106 -7.84 -1.10 -0.47
N ALA A 107 -8.95 -1.31 -1.18
CA ALA A 107 -9.95 -2.28 -0.80
C ALA A 107 -9.35 -3.70 -0.68
N LEU A 108 -8.53 -4.10 -1.65
CA LEU A 108 -7.84 -5.37 -1.67
C LEU A 108 -6.68 -5.47 -0.66
N LEU A 109 -6.05 -4.33 -0.30
CA LEU A 109 -5.01 -4.30 0.74
C LEU A 109 -5.56 -4.57 2.15
N VAL A 110 -6.81 -4.18 2.43
CA VAL A 110 -7.42 -4.30 3.78
C VAL A 110 -8.74 -5.07 3.83
N GLY A 111 -9.07 -5.80 2.77
CA GLY A 111 -10.20 -6.72 2.73
C GLY A 111 -11.57 -6.06 2.92
N VAL A 112 -11.81 -4.93 2.23
CA VAL A 112 -13.10 -4.22 2.23
C VAL A 112 -13.67 -4.11 0.82
N LEU A 113 -14.89 -3.59 0.68
CA LEU A 113 -15.45 -3.26 -0.64
C LEU A 113 -14.84 -1.95 -1.16
N PRO A 114 -14.62 -1.79 -2.47
CA PRO A 114 -14.17 -0.51 -3.05
C PRO A 114 -15.06 0.67 -2.67
N GLN A 115 -16.37 0.46 -2.57
CA GLN A 115 -17.32 1.48 -2.13
C GLN A 115 -17.03 1.98 -0.70
N THR A 116 -16.55 1.13 0.20
CA THR A 116 -16.16 1.54 1.55
C THR A 116 -15.00 2.53 1.52
N VAL A 117 -14.02 2.31 0.63
CA VAL A 117 -12.88 3.22 0.45
C VAL A 117 -13.35 4.55 -0.14
N TYR A 118 -14.23 4.50 -1.16
CA TYR A 118 -14.83 5.68 -1.77
C TYR A 118 -15.55 6.56 -0.73
N GLU A 119 -16.44 5.96 0.08
CA GLU A 119 -17.21 6.68 1.10
C GLU A 119 -16.31 7.34 2.15
N VAL A 120 -15.25 6.66 2.59
CA VAL A 120 -14.26 7.22 3.51
C VAL A 120 -13.57 8.45 2.90
N ARG A 121 -13.13 8.38 1.64
CA ARG A 121 -12.51 9.53 0.94
C ARG A 121 -13.43 10.73 0.83
N GLN A 122 -14.72 10.52 0.52
CA GLN A 122 -15.71 11.60 0.43
C GLN A 122 -15.99 12.25 1.80
N ASN A 123 -15.98 11.46 2.87
CA ASN A 123 -16.20 11.98 4.21
C ASN A 123 -14.99 12.79 4.71
N SER A 124 -13.76 12.36 4.40
CA SER A 124 -12.54 13.12 4.73
C SER A 124 -12.50 14.47 4.02
N SER A 125 -12.82 14.53 2.73
CA SER A 125 -12.85 15.80 1.98
C SER A 125 -13.94 16.76 2.46
N SER A 126 -15.10 16.25 2.85
CA SER A 126 -16.19 17.03 3.46
C SER A 126 -15.77 17.67 4.80
N LEU A 127 -14.98 16.95 5.61
CA LEU A 127 -14.45 17.46 6.89
C LEU A 127 -13.38 18.53 6.66
N GLU A 128 -12.47 18.35 5.70
CA GLU A 128 -11.46 19.36 5.36
C GLU A 128 -12.08 20.65 4.84
N ASN A 129 -13.11 20.56 4.01
CA ASN A 129 -13.83 21.73 3.48
C ASN A 129 -14.59 22.49 4.58
N LYS A 130 -15.10 21.80 5.61
CA LYS A 130 -15.73 22.45 6.77
C LYS A 130 -14.73 23.14 7.70
N ALA A 131 -13.47 22.67 7.77
CA ALA A 131 -12.44 23.28 8.61
C ALA A 131 -11.81 24.54 7.98
N ARG A 132 -12.05 24.81 6.69
CA ARG A 132 -11.53 25.96 5.94
C ARG A 132 -12.52 27.12 5.76
N ASN A 133 -13.78 26.93 6.18
CA ASN A 133 -14.84 27.95 6.18
C ASN A 133 -15.16 28.39 7.61
#